data_AF-A0A392PLP8-F1
#
_entry.id   AF-A0A392PLP8-F1
#
_cell.length_a   1.000
_cell.length_b   1.000
_cell.length_c   1.000
_cell.angle_alpha   90.00
_cell.angle_beta   90.00
_cell.angle_gamma   90.00
#
_symmetry.space_group_name_H-M   'P 1'
#
loop_
_entity.id
_entity.type
_entity.pdbx_description
1 polymer ?
#
loop_
_entity_poly.entity_id
_entity_poly.type
_entity_poly.pdbx_seq_one_letter_code
_entity_poly.pdbx_strand_id
1 'polypeptide(L)'
;MAVMIQVKNIADMGAYVSLLEYNNIEGMILFSELSRRRIRSVSSLIKVGRIEPVMVLRVDKEKGYIDLSKRRVSEEDIQACEERIFMCTLDGLCIANMVMLLR
;
A
#
# COMPACT_ATOMS: atom_id res chain seq x y z
N MET A 1 6.70 -10.86 0.43
CA MET A 1 7.09 -9.95 -0.67
C MET A 1 6.20 -8.74 -0.60
N ALA A 2 6.78 -7.56 -0.37
CA ALA A 2 6.07 -6.29 -0.35
C ALA A 2 6.08 -5.63 -1.74
N VAL A 3 4.94 -5.07 -2.13
CA VAL A 3 4.68 -4.46 -3.44
C VAL A 3 4.08 -3.08 -3.25
N MET A 4 4.37 -2.16 -4.17
CA MET A 4 3.82 -0.82 -4.16
C MET A 4 2.45 -0.79 -4.84
N ILE A 5 1.45 -0.28 -4.12
CA ILE A 5 0.11 -0.10 -4.65
C ILE A 5 -0.30 1.37 -4.62
N GLN A 6 -1.22 1.74 -5.51
CA GLN A 6 -1.94 3.00 -5.45
C GLN A 6 -3.40 2.74 -5.11
N VAL A 7 -3.94 3.47 -4.13
CA VAL A 7 -5.35 3.36 -3.76
C VAL A 7 -6.23 3.99 -4.83
N LYS A 8 -7.14 3.22 -5.41
CA LYS A 8 -8.10 3.72 -6.42
C LYS A 8 -9.42 4.12 -5.79
N ASN A 9 -9.95 3.28 -4.90
CA ASN A 9 -11.25 3.52 -4.28
C ASN A 9 -11.33 2.88 -2.90
N ILE A 10 -12.17 3.42 -2.04
CA ILE A 10 -12.47 2.88 -0.71
C ILE A 10 -13.95 2.47 -0.70
N ALA A 11 -14.22 1.22 -0.36
CA ALA A 11 -15.55 0.63 -0.27
C ALA A 11 -15.85 0.20 1.18
N ASP A 12 -17.07 -0.25 1.46
CA ASP A 12 -17.49 -0.63 2.82
C ASP A 12 -16.80 -1.88 3.37
N MET A 13 -16.26 -2.74 2.51
CA MET A 13 -15.55 -3.96 2.93
C MET A 13 -14.02 -3.78 2.98
N GLY A 14 -13.48 -2.75 2.31
CA GLY A 14 -12.05 -2.64 2.07
C GLY A 14 -11.67 -1.50 1.13
N ALA A 15 -10.44 -1.51 0.65
CA ALA A 15 -9.95 -0.56 -0.36
C ALA A 15 -9.50 -1.30 -1.61
N TYR A 16 -9.96 -0.81 -2.76
CA TYR A 16 -9.49 -1.22 -4.07
C TYR A 16 -8.22 -0.45 -4.42
N VAL A 17 -7.21 -1.19 -4.84
CA VAL A 17 -5.89 -0.67 -5.12
C VAL A 17 -5.36 -1.24 -6.43
N SER A 18 -4.41 -0.56 -7.04
CA SER A 18 -3.72 -1.02 -8.26
C SER A 18 -2.25 -1.24 -7.97
N LEU A 19 -1.70 -2.37 -8.38
CA LEU A 19 -0.28 -2.68 -8.26
C LEU A 19 0.50 -1.96 -9.35
N LEU A 20 1.30 -0.96 -8.97
CA LEU A 20 2.03 -0.13 -9.93
C LEU A 20 3.13 -0.93 -10.66
N GLU A 21 3.76 -1.87 -9.97
CA GLU A 21 4.86 -2.70 -10.49
C GLU A 21 4.39 -3.82 -11.44
N TYR A 22 3.08 -4.13 -11.44
CA TYR A 22 2.52 -5.27 -12.18
C TYR A 22 1.41 -4.81 -13.12
N ASN A 23 1.71 -3.94 -14.08
CA ASN A 23 0.78 -3.47 -15.11
C ASN A 23 -0.57 -2.93 -14.57
N ASN A 24 -0.59 -2.33 -13.38
CA ASN A 24 -1.80 -1.83 -12.73
C ASN A 24 -2.88 -2.91 -12.48
N ILE A 25 -2.45 -4.16 -12.23
CA ILE A 25 -3.38 -5.22 -11.81
C ILE A 25 -4.17 -4.75 -10.59
N GLU A 26 -5.46 -5.09 -10.57
CA GLU A 26 -6.37 -4.74 -9.48
C GLU A 26 -6.19 -5.66 -8.29
N GLY A 27 -6.22 -5.07 -7.09
CA GLY A 27 -6.16 -5.77 -5.82
C GLY A 27 -7.12 -5.16 -4.81
N MET A 28 -7.36 -5.89 -3.74
CA MET A 28 -8.22 -5.47 -2.64
C MET A 28 -7.52 -5.64 -1.31
N ILE A 29 -7.64 -4.64 -0.44
CA ILE A 29 -7.21 -4.72 0.96
C ILE A 29 -8.44 -4.72 1.83
N LEU A 30 -8.66 -5.79 2.59
CA LEU A 30 -9.73 -5.88 3.57
C LEU A 30 -9.44 -4.95 4.77
N PHE A 31 -10.48 -4.40 5.41
CA PHE A 31 -10.29 -3.57 6.61
C PHE A 31 -9.64 -4.34 7.77
N SER A 32 -9.90 -5.64 7.89
CA SER A 32 -9.22 -6.53 8.84
C SER A 32 -7.72 -6.68 8.58
N GLU A 33 -7.28 -6.39 7.35
CA GLU A 33 -5.90 -6.43 6.90
C GLU A 33 -5.25 -5.03 6.83
N LEU A 34 -5.98 -3.95 7.11
CA LEU A 34 -5.42 -2.59 7.20
C LEU A 34 -4.68 -2.34 8.53
N SER A 35 -5.24 -2.80 9.64
CA SER A 35 -4.65 -2.62 10.98
C SER A 35 -5.01 -3.77 11.90
N ARG A 36 -4.14 -4.04 12.87
CA ARG A 36 -4.43 -4.98 13.98
C ARG A 36 -5.35 -4.36 15.05
N ARG A 37 -5.43 -3.03 15.10
CA ARG A 37 -6.21 -2.28 16.10
C ARG A 37 -7.57 -1.85 15.54
N ARG A 38 -8.53 -1.57 16.43
CA ARG A 38 -9.85 -1.06 16.05
C ARG A 38 -9.72 0.27 15.33
N ILE A 39 -10.22 0.34 14.10
CA ILE A 39 -10.17 1.51 13.23
C ILE A 39 -11.25 2.49 13.67
N ARG A 40 -10.88 3.73 14.02
CA ARG A 40 -11.84 4.82 14.31
C ARG A 40 -12.30 5.53 13.03
N SER A 41 -11.39 5.70 12.08
CA SER A 41 -11.64 6.35 10.79
C SER A 41 -10.81 5.67 9.71
N VAL A 42 -11.46 5.22 8.64
CA VAL A 42 -10.77 4.59 7.50
C VAL A 42 -9.95 5.61 6.73
N SER A 43 -10.49 6.82 6.55
CA SER A 43 -9.87 7.93 5.80
C SER A 43 -8.53 8.42 6.37
N SER A 44 -8.24 8.13 7.64
CA SER A 44 -6.93 8.44 8.24
C SER A 44 -5.87 7.37 7.96
N LEU A 45 -6.29 6.12 7.70
CA LEU A 45 -5.39 4.99 7.45
C LEU A 45 -5.07 4.82 5.97
N ILE A 46 -6.04 5.14 5.11
CA ILE A 46 -5.94 4.96 3.67
C ILE A 46 -6.65 6.11 2.97
N LYS A 47 -5.99 6.66 1.94
CA LYS A 47 -6.50 7.77 1.13
C LYS A 47 -6.41 7.39 -0.34
N VAL A 48 -7.44 7.72 -1.09
CA VAL A 48 -7.46 7.56 -2.56
C VAL A 48 -6.32 8.36 -3.18
N GLY A 49 -5.63 7.78 -4.15
CA GLY A 49 -4.49 8.36 -4.86
C GLY A 49 -3.14 8.18 -4.16
N ARG A 50 -3.11 7.78 -2.88
CA ARG A 50 -1.85 7.56 -2.15
C ARG A 50 -1.21 6.24 -2.56
N ILE A 51 0.13 6.24 -2.57
CA ILE A 51 0.95 5.06 -2.81
C ILE A 51 1.41 4.50 -1.46
N GLU A 52 1.23 3.20 -1.24
CA GLU A 52 1.58 2.54 0.02
C GLU A 52 2.18 1.15 -0.26
N PRO A 53 3.14 0.68 0.56
CA PRO A 53 3.64 -0.68 0.49
C PRO A 53 2.64 -1.65 1.14
N VAL A 54 2.39 -2.78 0.47
CA VAL A 54 1.51 -3.85 0.95
C VAL A 54 2.09 -5.22 0.68
N MET A 55 1.68 -6.22 1.45
CA MET A 55 2.07 -7.61 1.25
C MET A 55 0.99 -8.37 0.50
N VAL A 56 1.38 -9.15 -0.50
CA VAL A 56 0.48 -10.06 -1.21
C VAL A 56 0.14 -11.25 -0.32
N LEU A 57 -1.15 -11.50 -0.10
CA LEU A 57 -1.64 -12.68 0.63
C LEU A 57 -1.96 -13.81 -0.32
N ARG A 58 -2.78 -13.53 -1.33
CA ARG A 58 -3.34 -14.52 -2.24
C ARG A 58 -3.52 -13.90 -3.63
N VAL A 59 -3.32 -14.70 -4.66
CA VAL A 59 -3.47 -14.32 -6.06
C VAL A 59 -4.45 -15.28 -6.72
N ASP A 60 -5.58 -14.78 -7.19
CA ASP A 60 -6.57 -15.54 -7.94
C ASP A 60 -6.49 -15.18 -9.42
N LYS A 61 -5.65 -15.94 -10.16
CA LYS A 61 -5.37 -15.72 -11.58
C LYS A 61 -6.61 -15.87 -12.48
N GLU A 62 -7.57 -16.68 -12.07
CA GLU A 62 -8.80 -16.94 -12.85
C GLU A 62 -9.73 -15.73 -12.85
N LYS A 63 -9.81 -15.01 -11.73
CA LYS A 63 -10.67 -13.83 -11.59
C LYS A 63 -9.90 -12.52 -11.82
N GLY A 64 -8.57 -12.56 -11.77
CA GLY A 64 -7.72 -11.37 -11.87
C GLY A 64 -7.68 -10.53 -10.59
N TYR A 65 -8.01 -11.12 -9.43
CA TYR A 65 -8.02 -10.42 -8.14
C TYR A 65 -6.86 -10.85 -7.26
N ILE A 66 -6.32 -9.89 -6.52
CA ILE A 66 -5.23 -10.10 -5.57
C ILE A 66 -5.66 -9.60 -4.20
N ASP A 67 -5.59 -10.49 -3.20
CA ASP A 67 -5.78 -10.12 -1.80
C ASP A 67 -4.47 -9.60 -1.22
N LEU A 68 -4.56 -8.42 -0.62
CA LEU A 68 -3.42 -7.67 -0.13
C LEU A 68 -3.60 -7.35 1.36
N SER A 69 -2.48 -7.17 2.05
CA SER A 69 -2.45 -6.83 3.47
C SER A 69 -1.45 -5.75 3.80
N LYS A 70 -1.91 -4.72 4.51
CA LYS A 70 -1.06 -3.66 5.05
C LYS A 70 -0.49 -4.04 6.41
N ARG A 71 -1.24 -4.78 7.23
CA ARG A 71 -0.85 -5.14 8.61
C ARG A 71 0.26 -6.20 8.71
N ARG A 72 0.55 -6.89 7.61
CA ARG A 72 1.59 -7.93 7.53
C ARG A 72 2.92 -7.42 6.97
N VAL A 73 2.95 -6.17 6.52
CA VAL A 73 4.18 -5.51 6.08
C VAL A 73 5.04 -5.24 7.32
N SER A 74 6.27 -5.75 7.33
CA SER A 74 7.24 -5.47 8.38
C SER A 74 7.85 -4.09 8.18
N GLU A 75 8.40 -3.49 9.24
CA GLU A 75 9.10 -2.19 9.14
C GLU A 75 10.28 -2.26 8.16
N GLU A 76 10.99 -3.40 8.12
CA GLU A 76 12.06 -3.67 7.15
C GLU A 76 11.57 -3.66 5.70
N ASP A 77 10.37 -4.21 5.44
CA ASP A 77 9.75 -4.20 4.11
C ASP A 77 9.33 -2.78 3.69
N ILE A 78 8.84 -1.97 4.64
CA ILE A 78 8.50 -0.57 4.40
C ILE A 78 9.75 0.20 3.98
N GLN A 79 10.85 0.04 4.72
CA GLN A 79 12.13 0.69 4.43
C GLN A 79 12.65 0.27 3.04
N ALA A 80 12.62 -1.02 2.71
CA ALA A 80 13.06 -1.53 1.41
C ALA A 80 12.18 -1.08 0.23
N CYS A 81 10.91 -0.78 0.49
CA CYS A 81 9.98 -0.19 -0.47
C CYS A 81 10.25 1.31 -0.67
N GLU A 82 10.49 2.07 0.40
CA GLU A 82 10.81 3.51 0.34
C GLU A 82 12.12 3.77 -0.41
N GLU A 83 13.15 2.96 -0.18
CA GLU A 83 14.44 3.07 -0.86
C GLU A 83 14.34 2.84 -2.37
N ARG A 84 13.44 1.94 -2.82
CA ARG A 84 13.18 1.69 -4.25
C ARG A 84 12.49 2.86 -4.95
N ILE A 85 11.61 3.58 -4.25
CA ILE A 85 10.91 4.76 -4.79
C ILE A 85 11.86 5.96 -4.89
N PHE A 86 12.86 6.04 -4.01
CA PHE A 86 13.85 7.13 -4.02
C PHE A 86 14.65 7.21 -5.33
N MET A 87 14.82 6.10 -6.05
CA MET A 87 15.50 6.08 -7.35
C MET A 87 14.66 6.62 -8.52
N CYS A 88 13.34 6.77 -8.36
CA CYS A 88 12.44 7.24 -9.42
C CYS A 88 12.07 8.75 -9.29
N THR A 89 12.49 9.42 -8.21
CA THR A 89 11.99 10.77 -7.85
C THR A 89 12.94 11.91 -8.24
N LEU A 90 13.90 11.67 -9.15
CA LEU A 90 14.80 12.74 -9.64
C LEU A 90 14.13 13.74 -10.61
N ASP A 91 12.85 13.58 -10.94
CA ASP A 91 12.11 14.46 -11.87
C ASP A 91 10.97 15.30 -11.24
N GLY A 92 11.03 15.54 -9.93
CA GLY A 92 10.39 16.72 -9.35
C GLY A 92 9.00 16.55 -8.72
N LEU A 93 8.92 17.05 -7.47
CA LEU A 93 7.74 17.58 -6.77
C LEU A 93 6.70 16.57 -6.21
N CYS A 94 6.85 16.16 -4.93
CA CYS A 94 5.95 16.62 -3.84
C CYS A 94 6.31 16.04 -2.45
N ILE A 95 6.86 16.93 -1.62
CA ILE A 95 6.72 17.19 -0.17
C ILE A 95 5.91 16.24 0.74
N ALA A 96 6.56 15.87 1.87
CA ALA A 96 6.12 16.09 3.27
C ALA A 96 5.96 14.85 4.18
N ASN A 97 7.07 14.40 4.79
CA ASN A 97 7.39 14.39 6.25
C ASN A 97 8.48 13.34 6.49
N MET A 98 9.74 13.72 6.68
CA MET A 98 10.33 14.26 7.93
C MET A 98 10.66 13.14 8.93
N VAL A 99 11.96 12.75 8.90
CA VAL A 99 12.81 12.35 10.04
C VAL A 99 12.32 11.19 10.91
N MET A 100 12.88 9.99 10.68
CA MET A 100 13.19 9.09 11.80
C MET A 100 14.36 8.12 11.51
N LEU A 101 15.51 8.63 11.05
CA LEU A 101 16.72 7.78 10.93
C LEU A 101 18.03 8.46 11.28
N LEU A 102 18.00 9.40 12.24
CA LEU A 102 19.16 9.79 13.03
C LEU A 102 18.73 10.13 14.46
N ARG A 103 18.47 9.08 15.26
CA ARG A 103 18.86 9.03 16.67
C ARG A 103 18.88 7.60 17.19
#